data_AF-A0A7V3YNA1-F1
#
_entry.id   AF-A0A7V3YNA1-F1
#
_cell.length_a   1.000
_cell.length_b   1.000
_cell.length_c   1.000
_cell.angle_alpha   90.00
_cell.angle_beta   90.00
_cell.angle_gamma   90.00
#
_symmetry.space_group_name_H-M   'P 1'
#
loop_
_entity.id
_entity.type
_entity.pdbx_description
1 polymer ?
#
loop_
_entity_poly.entity_id
_entity_poly.type
_entity_poly.pdbx_seq_one_letter_code
_entity_poly.pdbx_strand_id
1 'polypeptide(L)' 'PLSLILSWYEQKAVAILLTLLHLGVKNMRLGPSMPAFVKEPVYKVLREQFNLMPITTPEEDLKAILG' A
#
# COMPACT_ATOMS: atom_id res chain seq x y z
N PRO A 1 -9.35 -13.57 -4.85
CA PRO A 1 -9.03 -13.17 -6.23
C PRO A 1 -9.17 -11.65 -6.44
N LEU A 2 -8.46 -10.86 -5.62
CA LEU A 2 -8.39 -9.40 -5.76
C LEU A 2 -7.06 -8.95 -5.18
N SER A 3 -6.31 -8.18 -5.96
CA SER A 3 -5.01 -7.63 -5.58
C SER A 3 -5.07 -6.12 -5.80
N LEU A 4 -4.72 -5.34 -4.78
CA LEU A 4 -4.79 -3.88 -4.82
C LEU A 4 -3.40 -3.28 -4.95
N ILE A 5 -3.17 -2.61 -6.07
CA ILE A 5 -1.95 -1.85 -6.37
C ILE A 5 -2.40 -0.42 -6.61
N LEU A 6 -2.13 0.44 -5.63
CA LEU A 6 -2.64 1.81 -5.57
C LEU A 6 -1.56 2.80 -6.01
N SER A 7 -1.87 3.59 -7.02
CA SER A 7 -1.12 4.79 -7.36
C SER A 7 -1.70 5.99 -6.63
N TRP A 8 -0.85 6.83 -6.05
CA TRP A 8 -1.28 8.04 -5.36
C TRP A 8 -0.47 9.26 -5.81
N TYR A 9 -1.05 10.45 -5.59
CA TYR A 9 -0.38 11.72 -5.87
C TYR A 9 -0.78 12.80 -4.87
N GLU A 10 -2.08 12.96 -4.62
CA GLU A 10 -2.63 14.03 -3.78
C GLU A 10 -3.35 13.49 -2.52
N GLN A 11 -3.93 14.40 -1.73
CA GLN A 11 -4.40 14.10 -0.37
C GLN A 11 -5.71 13.30 -0.35
N LYS A 12 -6.54 13.36 -1.40
CA LYS A 12 -7.74 12.50 -1.49
C LYS A 12 -7.35 11.03 -1.62
N ALA A 13 -6.26 10.70 -2.30
CA ALA A 13 -5.73 9.33 -2.31
C ALA A 13 -5.33 8.84 -0.90
N VAL A 14 -4.85 9.75 -0.03
CA VAL A 14 -4.57 9.43 1.38
C VAL A 14 -5.86 9.12 2.14
N ALA A 15 -6.93 9.89 1.92
CA ALA A 15 -8.23 9.62 2.53
C ALA A 15 -8.79 8.25 2.11
N ILE A 16 -8.63 7.88 0.82
CA ILE A 16 -9.02 6.56 0.32
C ILE A 16 -8.19 5.46 1.00
N LEU A 17 -6.86 5.63 1.09
CA LEU A 17 -5.99 4.68 1.79
C LEU A 17 -6.44 4.48 3.25
N LEU A 18 -6.67 5.57 3.99
CA LEU A 18 -7.13 5.49 5.38
C LEU A 18 -8.50 4.79 5.50
N THR A 19 -9.39 5.00 4.53
CA THR A 19 -10.69 4.31 4.49
C THR A 19 -10.50 2.80 4.29
N LEU A 20 -9.63 2.38 3.37
CA LEU A 20 -9.32 0.98 3.14
C LEU A 20 -8.69 0.33 4.39
N LEU A 21 -7.77 1.04 5.06
CA LEU A 21 -7.20 0.58 6.33
C LEU A 21 -8.27 0.46 7.43
N HIS A 22 -9.18 1.42 7.54
CA HIS A 22 -10.30 1.37 8.50
C HIS A 22 -11.23 0.17 8.25
N LEU A 23 -11.50 -0.15 6.98
CA LEU A 23 -12.29 -1.32 6.58
C LEU A 23 -11.53 -2.65 6.76
N GLY A 24 -10.28 -2.62 7.23
CA GLY A 24 -9.47 -3.80 7.49
C GLY A 24 -8.87 -4.43 6.23
N VAL A 25 -8.79 -3.70 5.12
CA VAL A 25 -8.15 -4.17 3.89
C VAL A 25 -6.64 -4.30 4.11
N LYS A 26 -6.08 -5.45 3.71
CA LYS A 26 -4.67 -5.81 3.89
C LYS A 26 -4.03 -6.22 2.56
N ASN A 27 -2.70 -6.39 2.57
CA ASN A 27 -1.91 -6.87 1.43
C ASN A 27 -1.96 -5.94 0.21
N MET A 28 -2.00 -4.64 0.46
CA MET A 28 -2.01 -3.61 -0.58
C MET A 28 -0.59 -3.19 -0.94
N ARG A 29 -0.38 -2.83 -2.21
CA ARG A 29 0.84 -2.15 -2.68
C ARG A 29 0.56 -0.67 -2.94
N LEU A 30 1.49 0.20 -2.57
CA LEU A 30 1.38 1.65 -2.74
C LEU A 30 2.59 2.19 -3.52
N GLY A 31 2.35 3.02 -4.53
CA GLY A 31 3.40 3.60 -5.36
C GLY A 31 3.01 4.94 -6.03
N PRO A 32 3.95 5.59 -6.74
CA PRO A 32 5.29 5.09 -7.07
C PRO A 32 6.29 5.17 -5.92
N SER A 33 6.03 5.99 -4.91
CA SER A 33 6.85 6.09 -3.69
C SER A 33 5.96 6.13 -2.46
N MET A 34 6.53 5.83 -1.29
CA MET A 34 5.82 6.04 -0.03
C MET A 34 5.65 7.54 0.25
N PRO A 35 4.51 7.98 0.81
CA PRO A 35 4.34 9.38 1.18
C PRO A 35 5.43 9.87 2.12
N ALA A 36 6.05 11.01 1.79
CA ALA A 36 7.20 11.53 2.52
C ALA A 36 6.92 11.84 4.01
N PHE A 37 5.64 12.01 4.37
CA PHE A 37 5.17 12.20 5.74
C PHE A 37 5.07 10.89 6.55
N VAL A 38 5.09 9.71 5.90
CA VAL A 38 5.13 8.41 6.57
C VAL A 38 6.57 8.10 6.93
N LYS A 39 6.89 8.19 8.23
CA LYS A 39 8.21 7.87 8.78
C LYS A 39 8.24 6.43 9.30
N GLU A 40 9.45 5.93 9.56
CA GLU A 40 9.69 4.52 9.92
C GLU A 40 8.81 3.99 11.07
N PRO A 41 8.59 4.71 12.19
CA PRO A 41 7.72 4.21 13.26
C PRO A 41 6.28 3.98 12.78
N VAL A 42 5.76 4.86 11.93
CA VAL A 42 4.42 4.75 11.35
C VAL A 42 4.39 3.66 10.30
N TYR A 43 5.40 3.61 9.43
CA TYR A 43 5.49 2.58 8.39
C TYR A 43 5.55 1.17 8.99
N LYS A 44 6.28 0.99 10.09
CA LYS A 44 6.33 -0.29 10.82
C LYS A 44 4.94 -0.75 11.24
N VAL A 45 4.12 0.13 11.81
CA VAL A 45 2.73 -0.19 12.18
C VAL A 45 1.90 -0.55 10.95
N LEU A 46 2.00 0.24 9.87
CA LEU A 46 1.27 -0.02 8.62
C LEU A 46 1.66 -1.38 8.00
N ARG A 47 2.94 -1.74 8.07
CA ARG A 47 3.47 -3.01 7.59
C ARG A 47 3.01 -4.18 8.46
N GLU A 48 3.17 -4.07 9.78
CA GLU A 48 2.84 -5.16 10.71
C GLU A 48 1.33 -5.43 10.79
N GLN A 49 0.50 -4.39 10.77
CA GLN A 49 -0.95 -4.54 10.95
C GLN A 49 -1.71 -4.80 9.64
N PHE A 50 -1.28 -4.18 8.53
CA PHE A 50 -2.01 -4.18 7.26
C PHE A 50 -1.23 -4.81 6.11
N ASN A 51 0.04 -5.17 6.31
CA ASN A 51 0.93 -5.62 5.25
C ASN A 51 0.93 -4.65 4.05
N LEU A 52 1.01 -3.34 4.33
CA LEU A 52 1.16 -2.31 3.31
C LEU A 52 2.60 -2.33 2.78
N MET A 53 2.76 -2.53 1.48
CA MET A 53 4.06 -2.70 0.82
C MET A 53 4.29 -1.60 -0.23
N PRO A 54 5.53 -1.13 -0.45
CA PRO A 54 5.85 -0.40 -1.68
C PRO A 54 5.73 -1.33 -2.89
N ILE A 55 5.51 -0.76 -4.07
CA ILE A 55 5.70 -1.48 -5.33
C ILE A 55 7.18 -1.82 -5.55
N THR A 56 7.43 -2.82 -6.39
CA THR A 56 8.78 -3.23 -6.83
C THR A 56 8.91 -3.05 -8.34
N THR A 57 9.33 -4.08 -9.07
CA THR A 57 9.22 -4.12 -10.54
C THR A 57 7.86 -4.68 -10.95
N PRO A 58 7.34 -4.30 -12.13
CA PRO A 58 6.09 -4.86 -12.64
C PRO A 58 6.08 -6.39 -12.67
N GLU A 59 7.20 -7.02 -13.06
CA GLU A 59 7.34 -8.47 -13.15
C GLU A 59 7.26 -9.15 -11.79
N GLU A 60 7.97 -8.61 -10.79
CA GLU A 60 7.97 -9.14 -9.42
C GLU A 60 6.61 -8.98 -8.75
N ASP A 61 5.98 -7.81 -8.91
CA ASP A 61 4.67 -7.54 -8.32
C ASP A 61 3.57 -8.40 -8.97
N LEU A 62 3.58 -8.56 -10.30
CA LEU A 62 2.64 -9.43 -11.00
C LEU A 62 2.79 -10.89 -10.58
N LYS A 63 4.03 -11.38 -10.49
CA LYS A 63 4.30 -12.75 -10.02
C LYS A 63 3.79 -12.97 -8.59
N ALA A 64 3.98 -11.98 -7.71
CA ALA A 64 3.58 -12.09 -6.32
C ALA A 64 2.06 -12.03 -6.09
N ILE A 65 1.28 -11.43 -7.00
CA ILE A 65 -0.18 -11.26 -6.83
C ILE A 65 -1.04 -12.23 -7.64
N LEU A 66 -0.45 -12.92 -8.63
CA LEU A 66 -1.14 -13.89 -9.50
C LEU A 66 -0.82 -15.35 -9.18
N GLY A 67 0.09 -15.60 -8.23
CA GLY A 67 0.47 -16.93 -7.75
C GLY A 67 -0.57 -17.61 -6.88
#